data_AF-A0A539E0A6-F1
#
_entry.id   AF-A0A539E0A6-F1
#
_cell.length_a   1.000
_cell.length_b   1.000
_cell.length_c   1.000
_cell.angle_alpha   90.00
_cell.angle_beta   90.00
_cell.angle_gamma   90.00
#
_symmetry.space_group_name_H-M   'P 1'
#
loop_
_entity.id
_entity.type
_entity.pdbx_description
1 polymer ?
#
loop_
_entity_poly.entity_id
_entity_poly.type
_entity_poly.pdbx_seq_one_letter_code
_entity_poly.pdbx_strand_id
1 'polypeptide(L)'
;MTGEIPEAERPHEQVALFIDFENIRYSVLNTYGREVGGQMLMEKARKHGLVTLSRAYADFSEHPDRVQRDLQVSGITAINVAAHKMGDSKKSGADMEMLMDVFETF
;
A
#
# COMPACT_ATOMS: atom_id res chain seq x y z
N MET A 1 -32.42 -9.22 27.60
CA MET A 1 -31.29 -8.33 27.97
C MET A 1 -30.21 -8.57 26.92
N THR A 2 -30.17 -7.77 25.86
CA THR A 2 -29.14 -7.84 24.84
C THR A 2 -27.96 -7.00 25.33
N GLY A 3 -26.93 -7.64 25.87
CA GLY A 3 -25.72 -6.94 26.31
C GLY A 3 -24.93 -6.51 25.07
N GLU A 4 -24.99 -5.23 24.73
CA GLU A 4 -24.07 -4.66 23.74
C GLU A 4 -22.66 -4.64 24.32
N ILE A 5 -21.70 -5.12 23.54
CA ILE A 5 -20.29 -5.13 23.90
C ILE A 5 -19.80 -3.66 23.96
N PRO A 6 -19.08 -3.24 25.02
CA PRO A 6 -18.51 -1.90 25.10
C PRO A 6 -17.68 -1.55 23.87
N GLU A 7 -17.70 -0.29 23.44
CA GLU A 7 -17.00 0.14 22.20
C GLU A 7 -15.49 -0.13 22.21
N ALA A 8 -14.87 -0.10 23.38
CA ALA A 8 -13.46 -0.44 23.56
C ALA A 8 -13.16 -1.95 23.42
N GLU A 9 -14.19 -2.80 23.53
CA GLU A 9 -14.10 -4.26 23.38
C GLU A 9 -14.63 -4.74 22.02
N ARG A 10 -15.22 -3.85 21.21
CA ARG A 10 -15.57 -4.17 19.82
C ARG A 10 -14.27 -4.47 19.06
N PRO A 11 -14.18 -5.59 18.34
CA PRO A 11 -13.05 -5.84 17.45
C PRO A 11 -12.90 -4.64 16.52
N HIS A 12 -11.71 -4.04 16.48
CA HIS A 12 -11.42 -3.06 15.44
C HIS A 12 -11.69 -3.70 14.09
N GLU A 13 -12.39 -3.00 13.19
CA GLU A 13 -12.50 -3.42 11.80
C GLU A 13 -11.07 -3.68 11.28
N GLN A 14 -10.82 -4.89 10.81
CA GLN A 14 -9.51 -5.26 10.29
C GLN A 14 -9.38 -4.71 8.88
N VAL A 15 -8.28 -4.05 8.60
CA VAL A 15 -8.02 -3.40 7.32
C VAL A 15 -6.78 -4.03 6.69
N ALA A 16 -6.91 -4.44 5.43
CA ALA A 16 -5.78 -4.74 4.58
C ALA A 16 -5.50 -3.53 3.67
N LEU A 17 -4.24 -3.10 3.62
CA LEU A 17 -3.79 -1.96 2.81
C LEU A 17 -2.98 -2.45 1.62
N PHE A 18 -3.50 -2.22 0.41
CA PHE A 18 -2.81 -2.49 -0.85
C PHE A 18 -2.60 -1.17 -1.58
N ILE A 19 -1.37 -0.89 -1.99
CA ILE A 19 -0.97 0.40 -2.55
C ILE A 19 -0.30 0.18 -3.90
N ASP A 20 -0.90 0.68 -4.97
CA ASP A 20 -0.17 1.00 -6.20
C ASP A 20 0.73 2.21 -5.92
N PHE A 21 1.98 1.93 -5.57
CA PHE A 21 2.87 2.93 -4.98
C PHE A 21 3.42 3.88 -6.04
N GLU A 22 3.69 3.40 -7.25
CA GLU A 22 4.09 4.26 -8.37
C GLU A 22 3.01 5.30 -8.65
N ASN A 23 1.77 4.87 -8.79
CA ASN A 23 0.66 5.77 -9.11
C ASN A 23 0.46 6.84 -8.05
N ILE A 24 0.44 6.47 -6.77
CA ILE A 24 0.29 7.41 -5.66
C ILE A 24 1.49 8.36 -5.58
N ARG A 25 2.72 7.85 -5.66
CA ARG A 25 3.92 8.68 -5.55
C ARG A 25 4.00 9.70 -6.67
N TYR A 26 3.80 9.28 -7.93
CA TYR A 26 3.82 10.21 -9.06
C TYR A 26 2.67 11.21 -9.00
N SER A 27 1.46 10.78 -8.61
CA SER A 27 0.32 11.70 -8.45
C SER A 27 0.60 12.76 -7.39
N VAL A 28 1.15 12.38 -6.24
CA VAL A 28 1.49 13.33 -5.17
C VAL A 28 2.64 14.26 -5.57
N LEU A 29 3.68 13.73 -6.20
CA LEU A 29 4.83 14.51 -6.66
C LEU A 29 4.41 15.53 -7.72
N ASN A 30 3.63 15.11 -8.71
CA ASN A 30 3.19 15.97 -9.81
C ASN A 30 2.17 17.02 -9.37
N THR A 31 1.30 16.68 -8.40
CA THR A 31 0.23 17.60 -7.95
C THR A 31 0.70 18.57 -6.88
N TYR A 32 1.55 18.11 -5.95
CA TYR A 32 1.91 18.88 -4.75
C TYR A 32 3.41 19.17 -4.62
N GLY A 33 4.26 18.64 -5.51
CA GLY A 33 5.72 18.83 -5.44
C GLY A 33 6.36 18.18 -4.21
N ARG A 34 5.73 17.14 -3.65
CA ARG A 34 6.15 16.49 -2.40
C ARG A 34 6.26 14.98 -2.56
N GLU A 35 7.10 14.37 -1.73
CA GLU A 35 7.19 12.91 -1.62
C GLU A 35 6.07 12.36 -0.73
N VAL A 36 5.63 11.14 -1.06
CA VAL A 36 4.75 10.33 -0.21
C VAL A 36 5.62 9.49 0.73
N GLY A 37 5.30 9.50 2.03
CA GLY A 37 5.99 8.68 3.03
C GLY A 37 5.10 7.54 3.55
N GLY A 38 5.71 6.43 3.95
CA GLY A 38 5.02 5.24 4.47
C GLY A 38 4.18 5.54 5.71
N GLN A 39 4.68 6.39 6.61
CA GLN A 39 3.93 6.80 7.79
C GLN A 39 2.62 7.52 7.43
N MET A 40 2.65 8.38 6.41
CA MET A 40 1.46 9.10 5.94
C MET A 40 0.41 8.13 5.36
N LEU A 41 0.85 7.09 4.65
CA LEU A 41 -0.02 6.04 4.12
C LEU A 41 -0.65 5.21 5.25
N MET A 42 0.14 4.81 6.24
CA MET A 42 -0.36 4.07 7.41
C MET A 42 -1.32 4.89 8.27
N GLU A 43 -1.03 6.17 8.51
CA GLU A 43 -1.92 7.07 9.24
C GLU A 43 -3.26 7.26 8.53
N LYS A 44 -3.25 7.29 7.19
CA LYS A 44 -4.48 7.33 6.41
C LYS A 44 -5.27 6.03 6.54
N ALA A 45 -4.62 4.88 6.42
CA ALA A 45 -5.26 3.57 6.51
C ALA A 45 -5.85 3.28 7.90
N ARG A 46 -5.13 3.65 8.97
CA ARG A 46 -5.56 3.45 10.37
C ARG A 46 -6.85 4.19 10.75
N LYS A 47 -7.26 5.19 9.96
CA LYS A 47 -8.57 5.84 10.12
C LYS A 47 -9.74 4.91 9.81
N HIS A 48 -9.49 3.80 9.12
CA HIS A 48 -10.50 2.82 8.72
C HIS A 48 -10.52 1.59 9.64
N GLY A 49 -9.53 1.43 10.52
CA GLY A 49 -9.45 0.27 11.41
C GLY A 49 -8.03 -0.19 11.69
N LEU A 50 -7.90 -1.37 12.31
CA LEU A 50 -6.61 -1.98 12.61
C LEU A 50 -6.01 -2.54 11.33
N VAL A 51 -4.91 -1.94 10.86
CA VAL A 51 -4.18 -2.43 9.68
C VAL A 51 -3.45 -3.72 10.05
N THR A 52 -3.91 -4.87 9.55
CA THR A 52 -3.33 -6.19 9.81
C THR A 52 -2.44 -6.69 8.68
N LEU A 53 -2.59 -6.13 7.49
CA LEU A 53 -1.74 -6.36 6.32
C LEU A 53 -1.46 -5.03 5.61
N SER A 54 -0.22 -4.78 5.21
CA SER A 54 0.08 -3.64 4.34
C SER A 54 1.18 -3.94 3.32
N ARG A 55 0.86 -3.70 2.05
CA ARG A 55 1.73 -3.97 0.90
C ARG A 55 1.72 -2.81 -0.08
N ALA A 56 2.90 -2.48 -0.60
CA ALA A 56 3.11 -1.46 -1.62
C ALA A 56 3.78 -2.09 -2.85
N TYR A 57 3.18 -1.94 -4.01
CA TYR A 57 3.58 -2.56 -5.27
C TYR A 57 4.20 -1.50 -6.18
N ALA A 58 5.40 -1.77 -6.67
CA ALA A 58 6.12 -0.91 -7.61
C ALA A 58 7.30 -1.67 -8.23
N ASP A 59 7.83 -1.15 -9.33
CA ASP A 59 9.22 -1.43 -9.72
C ASP A 59 10.17 -0.60 -8.84
N PHE A 60 10.61 -1.19 -7.72
CA PHE A 60 11.48 -0.49 -6.77
C PHE A 60 12.90 -0.28 -7.29
N SER A 61 13.28 -0.92 -8.41
CA SER A 61 14.56 -0.63 -9.06
C SER A 61 14.59 0.77 -9.71
N GLU A 62 13.43 1.33 -10.02
CA GLU A 62 13.25 2.68 -10.55
C GLU A 62 13.13 3.76 -9.44
N HIS A 63 13.34 3.37 -8.18
CA HIS A 63 13.17 4.24 -7.01
C HIS A 63 14.46 4.31 -6.18
N PRO A 64 14.76 5.45 -5.53
CA PRO A 64 15.87 5.52 -4.59
C PRO A 64 15.68 4.56 -3.41
N ASP A 65 16.74 3.89 -2.95
CA ASP A 65 16.71 2.94 -1.81
C ASP A 65 16.00 3.46 -0.56
N ARG A 66 16.09 4.77 -0.31
CA ARG A 66 15.42 5.43 0.83
C ARG A 66 13.91 5.24 0.82
N VAL A 67 13.29 5.08 -0.36
CA VAL A 67 11.85 4.89 -0.52
C VAL A 67 11.44 3.52 0.01
N GLN A 68 12.14 2.46 -0.39
CA GLN A 68 11.86 1.11 0.09
C GLN A 68 12.10 0.99 1.61
N ARG A 69 13.18 1.63 2.09
CA ARG A 69 13.48 1.69 3.54
C ARG A 69 12.37 2.39 4.32
N ASP A 70 11.86 3.53 3.82
CA ASP A 70 10.80 4.30 4.46
C ASP A 70 9.48 3.51 4.58
N LEU A 71 9.11 2.76 3.53
CA LEU A 71 7.98 1.84 3.57
C LEU A 71 8.17 0.76 4.65
N GLN A 72 9.34 0.12 4.66
CA GLN A 72 9.64 -0.96 5.60
C GLN A 72 9.60 -0.50 7.06
N VAL A 73 10.22 0.64 7.40
CA VAL A 73 10.19 1.17 8.79
C VAL A 73 8.79 1.62 9.21
N SER A 74 7.92 1.94 8.24
CA SER A 74 6.51 2.27 8.48
C SER A 74 5.63 1.03 8.65
N GLY A 75 6.18 -0.18 8.48
CA GLY A 75 5.44 -1.44 8.56
C GLY A 75 4.79 -1.87 7.25
N ILE A 76 5.09 -1.19 6.13
CA ILE A 76 4.58 -1.52 4.78
C ILE A 76 5.59 -2.42 4.07
N THR A 77 5.12 -3.59 3.64
CA THR A 77 5.96 -4.51 2.86
C THR A 77 6.05 -4.03 1.41
N ALA A 78 7.27 -3.83 0.92
CA ALA A 78 7.52 -3.48 -0.48
C ALA A 78 7.52 -4.74 -1.36
N ILE A 79 6.56 -4.85 -2.26
CA ILE A 79 6.44 -5.94 -3.25
C ILE A 79 7.04 -5.44 -4.56
N ASN A 80 8.19 -5.99 -4.92
CA ASN A 80 8.89 -5.58 -6.14
C ASN A 80 8.28 -6.30 -7.34
N VAL A 81 7.68 -5.53 -8.25
CA VAL A 81 7.05 -6.06 -9.45
C VAL A 81 7.85 -5.63 -10.65
N ALA A 82 8.51 -6.60 -11.30
CA ALA A 82 9.32 -6.31 -12.47
C ALA A 82 8.43 -5.79 -13.59
N ALA A 83 8.73 -4.60 -14.13
CA ALA A 83 8.05 -4.11 -15.31
C ALA A 83 8.33 -5.05 -16.50
N HIS A 84 7.35 -5.82 -16.93
CA HIS A 84 7.45 -6.58 -18.17
C HIS A 84 7.39 -5.61 -19.36
N LYS A 85 8.55 -5.34 -19.95
CA LYS A 85 8.65 -4.63 -21.25
C LYS A 85 8.17 -5.58 -22.35
N MET A 86 6.97 -5.35 -22.86
CA MET A 86 6.43 -6.07 -24.02
C MET A 86 6.27 -5.05 -25.16
N GLY A 87 7.31 -4.92 -25.98
CA GLY A 87 7.42 -3.87 -27.00
C GLY A 87 7.64 -2.46 -26.39
N ASP A 88 7.08 -1.42 -27.02
CA ASP A 88 7.14 -0.02 -26.57
C ASP A 88 6.19 0.31 -25.40
N SER A 89 5.31 -0.63 -25.03
CA SER A 89 4.35 -0.44 -23.94
C SER A 89 4.87 -1.01 -22.61
N LYS A 90 5.04 -0.14 -21.60
CA LYS A 90 5.25 -0.53 -20.20
C LYS A 90 3.95 -1.17 -19.70
N LYS A 91 3.91 -2.50 -19.52
CA LYS A 91 2.69 -3.21 -19.14
C LYS A 91 2.54 -3.30 -17.62
N SER A 92 1.30 -3.11 -17.18
CA SER A 92 0.66 -3.15 -15.85
C SER A 92 1.04 -4.35 -14.95
N GLY A 93 2.32 -4.53 -14.65
CA GLY A 93 2.78 -5.61 -13.77
C GLY A 93 2.27 -5.43 -12.34
N ALA A 94 2.46 -4.23 -11.78
CA ALA A 94 2.10 -3.93 -10.41
C ALA A 94 0.59 -4.07 -10.13
N ASP A 95 -0.27 -3.59 -11.04
CA ASP A 95 -1.72 -3.66 -10.84
C ASP A 95 -2.22 -5.11 -10.81
N MET A 96 -1.76 -5.95 -11.75
CA MET A 96 -2.18 -7.35 -11.81
C MET A 96 -1.68 -8.13 -10.59
N GLU A 97 -0.41 -7.95 -10.21
CA GLU A 97 0.14 -8.59 -9.01
C GLU A 97 -0.63 -8.17 -7.75
N MET A 98 -0.91 -6.87 -7.61
CA MET A 98 -1.71 -6.35 -6.51
C MET A 98 -3.12 -6.94 -6.50
N LEU A 99 -3.78 -7.01 -7.66
CA LEU A 99 -5.13 -7.59 -7.77
C LEU A 99 -5.15 -9.07 -7.36
N MET A 100 -4.16 -9.85 -7.81
CA MET A 100 -4.04 -11.26 -7.43
C MET A 100 -3.86 -11.41 -5.91
N ASP A 101 -2.97 -10.62 -5.32
CA ASP A 101 -2.74 -10.58 -3.87
C ASP A 101 -4.01 -10.19 -3.07
N VAL A 102 -4.80 -9.26 -3.59
CA VAL A 102 -6.09 -8.89 -3.00
C VAL A 102 -7.04 -10.08 -3.01
N PHE A 103 -7.15 -10.80 -4.13
CA PHE A 103 -8.01 -11.99 -4.24
C PHE A 103 -7.55 -13.14 -3.36
N GLU A 104 -6.25 -13.33 -3.13
CA GLU A 104 -5.73 -14.40 -2.26
C GLU A 104 -5.86 -14.08 -0.76
N THR A 105 -6.09 -12.81 -0.40
CA THR A 105 -6.20 -12.36 0.99
C THR A 105 -7.59 -12.59 1.60
N PHE A 106 -8.64 -12.71 0.78
CA PHE A 106 -10.04 -12.84 1.20
C PHE A 106 -10.68 -14.12 0.67
#